data_AF-A0A1Q4DHR5-F1
#
_entry.id   AF-A0A1Q4DHR5-F1
#
_cell.length_a   1.000
_cell.length_b   1.000
_cell.length_c   1.000
_cell.angle_alpha   90.00
_cell.angle_beta   90.00
_cell.angle_gamma   90.00
#
_symmetry.space_group_name_H-M   'P 1'
#
loop_
_entity.id
_entity.type
_entity.pdbx_description
1 polymer ?
#
loop_
_entity_poly.entity_id
_entity_poly.type
_entity_poly.pdbx_seq_one_letter_code
_entity_poly.pdbx_strand_id
1 'polypeptide(L)'
;MELEVLGRALTTLPADDDHPYRTGPWRPQTVERKADDLDVVGEIPADLDGVYLRNTENPVHPALELYHPFDGDGMVHVVGFRDGKAFYRNRFVRTDGFLAEQEAGRPLWAGLAENPATSPTQTGWGARGRMKDASSTDIVMHNGVALTSFYQCGDLYRLDPTTLDTLGKASWNGAFPSDVGVSAHPKFDEATGELLFFNYGTEAPYMHYGVVDAADALVHYIDVPLPGPRLPHDMVFTENFAILNDMPLFWAPEALAKGKYAAKFHPDIPTRFAVIPRRGETSDIRWFEADPTYVLHWTNAYEDGDEIVVDGYYQENPEPPSGGGTIYQRMFRFLDNEQMGPRLHRWRLDTVTGKCTEDHLSDRISEFGMINQRHAGRRHRYTYAATTLPGWFLFDGILKHDADTGTEERYAFGEGVFGSETAMAPRTGSRSEDDGYLVTIVSDMNRDLSECLIFDARTVGDGPIARIRLPERVSSGTHSTWAPGAQIPDWRTHDDPATAVGL
;
A
#
# COMPACT_ATOMS: atom_id res chain seq x y z
N MET A 1 28.18 8.65 6.70
CA MET A 1 27.14 9.05 5.75
C MET A 1 27.61 10.15 4.81
N GLU A 2 27.64 9.87 3.52
CA GLU A 2 27.77 10.86 2.44
C GLU A 2 26.37 11.32 2.02
N LEU A 3 26.11 12.64 2.01
CA LEU A 3 24.77 13.21 1.83
C LEU A 3 24.76 14.27 0.73
N GLU A 4 23.89 14.09 -0.26
CA GLU A 4 23.65 15.05 -1.34
C GLU A 4 22.16 15.46 -1.37
N VAL A 5 21.90 16.73 -1.66
CA VAL A 5 20.54 17.23 -1.89
C VAL A 5 20.28 17.21 -3.38
N LEU A 6 19.30 16.41 -3.79
CA LEU A 6 18.95 16.17 -5.19
C LEU A 6 17.89 17.16 -5.70
N GLY A 7 17.05 17.67 -4.79
CA GLY A 7 15.98 18.59 -5.14
C GLY A 7 15.27 19.16 -3.92
N ARG A 8 14.47 20.21 -4.14
CA ARG A 8 13.55 20.78 -3.15
C ARG A 8 12.21 21.08 -3.81
N ALA A 9 11.14 20.56 -3.23
CA ALA A 9 9.79 20.95 -3.62
C ALA A 9 9.44 22.33 -3.07
N LEU A 10 8.63 23.07 -3.81
CA LEU A 10 8.00 24.29 -3.34
C LEU A 10 6.92 23.89 -2.34
N THR A 11 6.92 24.49 -1.15
CA THR A 11 5.80 24.32 -0.23
C THR A 11 5.14 25.66 0.05
N THR A 12 3.82 25.64 0.12
CA THR A 12 3.00 26.78 0.57
C THR A 12 2.17 26.44 1.81
N LEU A 13 2.52 25.35 2.50
CA LEU A 13 1.96 25.03 3.80
C LEU A 13 2.30 26.14 4.80
N PRO A 14 1.38 26.47 5.73
CA PRO A 14 1.66 27.44 6.78
C PRO A 14 2.85 27.02 7.65
N ALA A 15 3.69 27.99 8.05
CA ALA A 15 4.82 27.70 8.94
C ALA A 15 4.38 27.28 10.36
N ASP A 16 3.16 27.67 10.74
CA ASP A 16 2.49 27.39 12.00
C ASP A 16 1.31 26.41 11.84
N ASP A 17 1.39 25.51 10.85
CA ASP A 17 0.39 24.45 10.65
C ASP A 17 0.23 23.62 11.93
N ASP A 18 -1.00 23.34 12.31
CA ASP A 18 -1.39 22.58 13.50
C ASP A 18 -2.24 21.35 13.15
N HIS A 19 -2.43 21.07 11.86
CA HIS A 19 -3.17 19.89 11.45
C HIS A 19 -2.41 18.62 11.86
N PRO A 20 -3.05 17.66 12.56
CA PRO A 20 -2.32 16.52 13.13
C PRO A 20 -1.66 15.65 12.05
N TYR A 21 -2.26 15.55 10.87
CA TYR A 21 -1.71 14.83 9.71
C TYR A 21 -0.78 15.67 8.81
N ARG A 22 -0.35 16.85 9.25
CA ARG A 22 0.74 17.63 8.61
C ARG A 22 1.77 18.13 9.62
N THR A 23 1.72 17.58 10.82
CA THR A 23 2.61 17.90 11.93
C THR A 23 3.01 16.61 12.63
N GLY A 24 3.92 16.69 13.61
CA GLY A 24 4.34 15.52 14.37
C GLY A 24 4.80 14.38 13.45
N PRO A 25 4.28 13.14 13.60
CA PRO A 25 4.63 11.99 12.76
C PRO A 25 4.47 12.22 11.25
N TRP A 26 3.48 13.02 10.84
CA TRP A 26 3.19 13.32 9.44
C TRP A 26 3.76 14.67 8.96
N ARG A 27 4.76 15.22 9.67
CA ARG A 27 5.44 16.45 9.23
C ARG A 27 5.96 16.26 7.80
N PRO A 28 5.49 17.04 6.81
CA PRO A 28 5.90 16.85 5.43
C PRO A 28 7.38 17.13 5.21
N GLN A 29 7.97 16.39 4.28
CA GLN A 29 9.32 16.61 3.78
C GLN A 29 9.28 17.43 2.51
N THR A 30 10.28 18.28 2.30
CA THR A 30 10.40 19.10 1.08
C THR A 30 11.73 18.90 0.37
N VAL A 31 12.61 18.05 0.91
CA VAL A 31 13.98 17.86 0.42
C VAL A 31 14.13 16.43 -0.09
N GLU A 32 14.66 16.30 -1.29
CA GLU A 32 15.00 15.02 -1.91
C GLU A 32 16.51 14.78 -1.74
N ARG A 33 16.90 13.58 -1.32
CA ARG A 33 18.24 13.30 -0.81
C ARG A 33 18.85 12.04 -1.39
N LYS A 34 20.17 12.08 -1.59
CA LYS A 34 21.07 10.95 -1.80
C LYS A 34 21.78 10.72 -0.48
N ALA A 35 21.74 9.51 0.08
CA ALA A 35 22.59 9.18 1.20
C ALA A 35 23.25 7.81 1.02
N ASP A 36 24.58 7.80 1.06
CA ASP A 36 25.42 6.61 0.98
C ASP A 36 26.25 6.49 2.28
N ASP A 37 26.91 5.34 2.49
CA ASP A 37 27.69 5.05 3.70
C ASP A 37 26.93 5.38 4.99
N LEU A 38 25.69 4.89 5.09
CA LEU A 38 24.78 5.19 6.18
C LEU A 38 25.34 4.75 7.55
N ASP A 39 24.94 5.46 8.61
CA ASP A 39 25.40 5.12 9.96
C ASP A 39 24.63 3.89 10.47
N VAL A 40 25.34 2.78 10.73
CA VAL A 40 24.75 1.49 11.12
C VAL A 40 25.08 1.15 12.57
N VAL A 41 24.07 0.70 13.32
CA VAL A 41 24.22 -0.01 14.59
C VAL A 41 23.86 -1.48 14.37
N GLY A 42 24.73 -2.41 14.78
CA GLY A 42 24.60 -3.82 14.44
C GLY A 42 25.37 -4.17 13.16
N GLU A 43 24.95 -5.23 12.46
CA GLU A 43 25.58 -5.68 11.21
C GLU A 43 24.51 -5.91 10.14
N ILE A 44 24.66 -5.26 8.98
CA ILE A 44 23.78 -5.52 7.83
C ILE A 44 24.16 -6.89 7.27
N PRO A 45 23.23 -7.85 7.18
CA PRO A 45 23.54 -9.16 6.64
C PRO A 45 23.99 -9.09 5.18
N ALA A 46 25.10 -9.76 4.86
CA ALA A 46 25.67 -9.74 3.51
C ALA A 46 24.78 -10.44 2.46
N ASP A 47 23.83 -11.26 2.88
CA ASP A 47 22.90 -12.00 2.04
C ASP A 47 21.48 -11.40 2.00
N LEU A 48 21.28 -10.20 2.57
CA LEU A 48 20.18 -9.29 2.27
C LEU A 48 20.54 -8.49 1.00
N ASP A 49 19.90 -8.84 -0.12
CA ASP A 49 20.26 -8.34 -1.46
C ASP A 49 19.02 -7.84 -2.22
N GLY A 50 18.84 -6.52 -2.30
CA GLY A 50 17.67 -5.89 -2.92
C GLY A 50 17.35 -4.52 -2.37
N VAL A 51 16.14 -4.02 -2.62
CA VAL A 51 15.66 -2.73 -2.12
C VAL A 51 14.33 -2.84 -1.40
N TYR A 52 14.19 -2.08 -0.31
CA TYR A 52 12.93 -1.77 0.34
C TYR A 52 12.42 -0.42 -0.19
N LEU A 53 11.23 -0.43 -0.77
CA LEU A 53 10.56 0.75 -1.32
C LEU A 53 9.31 1.04 -0.49
N ARG A 54 9.11 2.29 -0.07
CA ARG A 54 7.93 2.70 0.70
C ARG A 54 7.36 4.00 0.16
N ASN A 55 6.05 4.01 -0.12
CA ASN A 55 5.30 5.18 -0.55
C ASN A 55 4.74 5.97 0.65
N THR A 56 4.42 7.25 0.47
CA THR A 56 3.99 8.16 1.53
C THR A 56 3.20 9.32 0.99
N GLU A 57 2.11 9.65 1.68
CA GLU A 57 1.34 10.84 1.43
C GLU A 57 2.01 12.06 2.08
N ASN A 58 2.58 12.92 1.26
CA ASN A 58 3.44 14.01 1.69
C ASN A 58 3.02 15.34 1.03
N PRO A 59 2.02 16.05 1.59
CA PRO A 59 1.49 17.27 0.98
C PRO A 59 2.53 18.41 0.99
N VAL A 60 2.61 19.16 -0.10
CA VAL A 60 3.43 20.39 -0.17
C VAL A 60 2.60 21.66 -0.24
N HIS A 61 1.30 21.55 -0.52
CA HIS A 61 0.34 22.64 -0.57
C HIS A 61 -0.83 22.39 0.40
N PRO A 62 -1.51 23.44 0.90
CA PRO A 62 -2.75 23.27 1.64
C PRO A 62 -3.85 22.69 0.73
N ALA A 63 -4.87 22.07 1.33
CA ALA A 63 -6.10 21.75 0.62
C ALA A 63 -6.90 23.03 0.28
N LEU A 64 -7.87 22.94 -0.64
CA LEU A 64 -8.69 24.11 -1.00
C LEU A 64 -9.60 24.55 0.15
N GLU A 65 -10.12 23.60 0.92
CA GLU A 65 -11.04 23.77 2.04
C GLU A 65 -10.68 22.86 3.23
N LEU A 66 -10.62 21.55 3.01
CA LEU A 66 -10.44 20.54 4.05
C LEU A 66 -9.50 19.42 3.58
N TYR A 67 -8.37 19.31 4.26
CA TYR A 67 -7.37 18.29 3.98
C TYR A 67 -7.75 16.92 4.55
N HIS A 68 -7.63 15.89 3.72
CA HIS A 68 -7.62 14.49 4.13
C HIS A 68 -6.17 13.95 4.11
N PRO A 69 -5.76 13.06 5.03
CA PRO A 69 -4.39 12.52 5.06
C PRO A 69 -3.93 11.90 3.74
N PHE A 70 -4.87 11.25 3.03
CA PHE A 70 -4.61 10.63 1.73
C PHE A 70 -4.58 11.59 0.52
N ASP A 71 -4.69 12.91 0.74
CA ASP A 71 -4.54 13.91 -0.32
C ASP A 71 -3.06 14.28 -0.59
N GLY A 72 -2.14 13.82 0.25
CA GLY A 72 -0.72 14.15 0.14
C GLY A 72 -0.06 13.58 -1.11
N ASP A 73 0.86 14.35 -1.71
CA ASP A 73 1.66 13.94 -2.85
C ASP A 73 2.50 12.70 -2.54
N GLY A 74 2.62 11.77 -3.50
CA GLY A 74 3.46 10.59 -3.34
C GLY A 74 4.93 10.98 -3.19
N MET A 75 5.54 10.62 -2.06
CA MET A 75 6.98 10.62 -1.86
C MET A 75 7.44 9.20 -1.56
N VAL A 76 8.31 8.68 -2.43
CA VAL A 76 8.88 7.35 -2.29
C VAL A 76 10.21 7.43 -1.58
N HIS A 77 10.43 6.49 -0.67
CA HIS A 77 11.68 6.25 0.04
C HIS A 77 12.22 4.89 -0.39
N VAL A 78 13.51 4.82 -0.71
CA VAL A 78 14.19 3.55 -0.98
C VAL A 78 15.35 3.38 -0.03
N VAL A 79 15.50 2.17 0.54
CA VAL A 79 16.71 1.71 1.21
C VAL A 79 17.20 0.47 0.47
N GLY A 80 18.37 0.54 -0.15
CA GLY A 80 18.98 -0.59 -0.86
C GLY A 80 20.05 -1.28 -0.04
N PHE A 81 20.18 -2.59 -0.21
CA PHE A 81 21.07 -3.47 0.55
C PHE A 81 21.81 -4.41 -0.38
N ARG A 82 23.13 -4.44 -0.28
CA ARG A 82 23.96 -5.43 -0.96
C ARG A 82 25.35 -5.47 -0.33
N ASP A 83 25.92 -6.67 -0.25
CA ASP A 83 27.28 -6.92 0.27
C ASP A 83 27.52 -6.30 1.66
N GLY A 84 26.50 -6.30 2.53
CA GLY A 84 26.56 -5.76 3.89
C GLY A 84 26.59 -4.23 3.97
N LYS A 85 26.26 -3.54 2.87
CA LYS A 85 26.15 -2.08 2.79
C LYS A 85 24.72 -1.65 2.52
N ALA A 86 24.41 -0.39 2.79
CA ALA A 86 23.14 0.21 2.44
C ALA A 86 23.26 1.65 1.92
N PHE A 87 22.30 2.03 1.06
CA PHE A 87 22.08 3.40 0.61
C PHE A 87 20.62 3.80 0.84
N TYR A 88 20.35 5.10 0.82
CA TYR A 88 19.00 5.67 0.90
C TYR A 88 18.77 6.73 -0.18
N ARG A 89 17.57 6.76 -0.76
CA ARG A 89 17.07 7.88 -1.58
C ARG A 89 15.63 8.22 -1.20
N ASN A 90 15.22 9.48 -1.46
CA ASN A 90 13.82 9.85 -1.57
C ASN A 90 13.55 10.79 -2.73
N ARG A 91 12.34 10.68 -3.30
CA ARG A 91 11.82 11.50 -4.39
C ARG A 91 10.32 11.66 -4.29
N PHE A 92 9.80 12.83 -4.64
CA PHE A 92 8.40 12.92 -5.01
C PHE A 92 8.16 12.22 -6.35
N VAL A 93 7.05 11.50 -6.45
CA VAL A 93 6.53 11.03 -7.73
C VAL A 93 6.18 12.26 -8.56
N ARG A 94 6.74 12.38 -9.75
CA ARG A 94 6.46 13.53 -10.65
C ARG A 94 5.13 13.33 -11.35
N THR A 95 4.04 13.34 -10.58
CA THR A 95 2.68 13.25 -11.14
C THR A 95 2.33 14.51 -11.91
N ASP A 96 1.43 14.40 -12.89
CA ASP A 96 0.92 15.57 -13.62
C ASP A 96 0.31 16.59 -12.66
N GLY A 97 -0.39 16.10 -11.63
CA GLY A 97 -0.98 16.91 -10.57
C GLY A 97 0.07 17.64 -9.73
N PHE A 98 1.08 16.91 -9.24
CA PHE A 98 2.19 17.50 -8.48
C PHE A 98 2.91 18.58 -9.30
N LEU A 99 3.29 18.27 -10.55
CA LEU A 99 4.00 19.20 -11.43
C LEU A 99 3.19 20.47 -11.70
N ALA A 100 1.88 20.34 -11.93
CA ALA A 100 1.01 21.49 -12.17
C ALA A 100 0.85 22.39 -10.94
N GLU A 101 0.70 21.82 -9.74
CA GLU A 101 0.62 22.63 -8.51
C GLU A 101 1.96 23.26 -8.14
N GLN A 102 3.06 22.56 -8.39
CA GLN A 102 4.42 23.07 -8.25
C GLN A 102 4.65 24.32 -9.12
N GLU A 103 4.19 24.30 -10.38
CA GLU A 103 4.25 25.46 -11.28
C GLU A 103 3.29 26.58 -10.84
N ALA A 104 2.08 26.24 -10.40
CA ALA A 104 1.08 27.22 -9.97
C ALA A 104 1.39 27.84 -8.59
N GLY A 105 2.20 27.18 -7.77
CA GLY A 105 2.49 27.55 -6.38
C GLY A 105 1.28 27.50 -5.45
N ARG A 106 0.28 26.68 -5.77
CA ARG A 106 -0.99 26.58 -5.02
C ARG A 106 -1.75 25.30 -5.38
N PRO A 107 -2.71 24.85 -4.53
CA PRO A 107 -3.58 23.73 -4.90
C PRO A 107 -4.47 24.08 -6.11
N LEU A 108 -4.71 23.07 -6.95
CA LEU A 108 -5.53 23.14 -8.16
C LEU A 108 -6.69 22.14 -8.16
N TRP A 109 -6.65 21.12 -7.31
CA TRP A 109 -7.69 20.10 -7.21
C TRP A 109 -8.24 20.00 -5.80
N ALA A 110 -9.51 19.60 -5.72
CA ALA A 110 -10.19 19.28 -4.49
C ALA A 110 -9.71 17.93 -3.94
N GLY A 111 -9.60 17.86 -2.61
CA GLY A 111 -9.24 16.65 -1.88
C GLY A 111 -10.39 15.67 -1.65
N LEU A 112 -10.12 14.54 -1.02
CA LEU A 112 -11.06 13.46 -0.72
C LEU A 112 -12.21 13.88 0.19
N ALA A 113 -11.97 14.85 1.07
CA ALA A 113 -12.94 15.39 2.01
C ALA A 113 -13.71 16.59 1.45
N GLU A 114 -13.46 16.97 0.19
CA GLU A 114 -14.02 18.14 -0.46
C GLU A 114 -14.99 17.74 -1.58
N ASN A 115 -15.73 18.72 -2.09
CA ASN A 115 -16.56 18.51 -3.27
C ASN A 115 -15.70 18.74 -4.53
N PRO A 116 -15.58 17.79 -5.47
CA PRO A 116 -14.80 17.99 -6.70
C PRO A 116 -15.19 19.22 -7.53
N ALA A 117 -16.40 19.76 -7.32
CA ALA A 117 -16.84 21.00 -7.92
C ALA A 117 -16.00 22.23 -7.52
N THR A 118 -15.34 22.20 -6.35
CA THR A 118 -14.48 23.30 -5.86
C THR A 118 -13.15 23.39 -6.61
N SER A 119 -12.71 22.32 -7.27
CA SER A 119 -11.51 22.32 -8.11
C SER A 119 -11.59 23.46 -9.14
N PRO A 120 -10.65 24.42 -9.17
CA PRO A 120 -10.61 25.45 -10.22
C PRO A 120 -10.46 24.87 -11.63
N THR A 121 -9.87 23.68 -11.74
CA THR A 121 -9.80 22.91 -12.99
C THR A 121 -11.05 22.05 -13.23
N GLN A 122 -11.35 21.83 -14.51
CA GLN A 122 -12.40 20.90 -14.98
C GLN A 122 -11.84 19.52 -15.34
N THR A 123 -10.53 19.32 -15.26
CA THR A 123 -9.85 18.03 -15.49
C THR A 123 -9.46 17.37 -14.18
N GLY A 124 -9.21 16.06 -14.22
CA GLY A 124 -8.68 15.31 -13.09
C GLY A 124 -8.92 13.82 -13.26
N TRP A 125 -8.40 13.06 -12.31
CA TRP A 125 -8.38 11.61 -12.32
C TRP A 125 -9.39 11.04 -11.31
N GLY A 126 -9.37 9.72 -11.22
CA GLY A 126 -10.01 8.99 -10.15
C GLY A 126 -11.49 8.69 -10.36
N ALA A 127 -11.98 7.76 -9.56
CA ALA A 127 -13.33 7.25 -9.49
C ALA A 127 -14.38 8.34 -9.23
N ARG A 128 -13.94 9.54 -8.79
CA ARG A 128 -14.77 10.70 -8.49
C ARG A 128 -14.67 11.82 -9.54
N GLY A 129 -13.69 11.74 -10.44
CA GLY A 129 -13.31 12.79 -11.38
C GLY A 129 -12.85 14.09 -10.70
N ARG A 130 -12.22 14.99 -11.49
CA ARG A 130 -11.79 16.33 -11.02
C ARG A 130 -10.95 16.32 -9.73
N MET A 131 -10.26 15.22 -9.47
CA MET A 131 -9.34 15.02 -8.36
C MET A 131 -7.90 15.01 -8.87
N LYS A 132 -6.95 15.31 -7.99
CA LYS A 132 -5.52 15.12 -8.24
C LYS A 132 -5.15 13.65 -8.09
N ASP A 133 -4.44 13.11 -9.06
CA ASP A 133 -3.75 11.83 -8.88
C ASP A 133 -2.46 12.08 -8.08
N ALA A 134 -2.48 11.65 -6.82
CA ALA A 134 -1.35 11.80 -5.92
C ALA A 134 -0.32 10.67 -6.07
N SER A 135 -0.69 9.54 -6.70
CA SER A 135 0.14 8.32 -6.82
C SER A 135 0.82 7.93 -5.49
N SER A 136 0.09 8.08 -4.39
CA SER A 136 0.63 8.12 -3.03
C SER A 136 0.20 6.95 -2.16
N THR A 137 -0.64 6.05 -2.68
CA THR A 137 -1.16 4.92 -1.90
C THR A 137 -0.15 3.80 -1.86
N ASP A 138 0.04 3.08 -2.96
CA ASP A 138 0.79 1.82 -2.97
C ASP A 138 2.01 1.88 -3.90
N ILE A 139 2.91 0.91 -3.76
CA ILE A 139 4.09 0.71 -4.59
C ILE A 139 4.36 -0.78 -4.80
N VAL A 140 4.42 -1.20 -6.07
CA VAL A 140 4.71 -2.59 -6.46
C VAL A 140 5.84 -2.65 -7.48
N MET A 141 6.59 -3.75 -7.50
CA MET A 141 7.54 -4.03 -8.56
C MET A 141 6.87 -4.78 -9.71
N HIS A 142 7.14 -4.34 -10.94
CA HIS A 142 6.77 -5.07 -12.15
C HIS A 142 7.85 -4.90 -13.22
N ASN A 143 8.41 -6.01 -13.72
CA ASN A 143 9.42 -6.00 -14.78
C ASN A 143 10.63 -5.07 -14.52
N GLY A 144 11.11 -5.05 -13.27
CA GLY A 144 12.27 -4.25 -12.86
C GLY A 144 12.00 -2.75 -12.72
N VAL A 145 10.72 -2.35 -12.75
CA VAL A 145 10.27 -0.97 -12.55
C VAL A 145 9.37 -0.92 -11.31
N ALA A 146 9.51 0.12 -10.50
CA ALA A 146 8.58 0.39 -9.41
C ALA A 146 7.37 1.16 -9.95
N LEU A 147 6.16 0.67 -9.65
CA LEU A 147 4.90 1.29 -10.03
C LEU A 147 4.22 1.84 -8.79
N THR A 148 3.92 3.14 -8.78
CA THR A 148 3.10 3.77 -7.73
C THR A 148 1.67 3.97 -8.20
N SER A 149 0.72 3.77 -7.29
CA SER A 149 -0.73 3.81 -7.58
C SER A 149 -1.48 4.71 -6.60
N PHE A 150 -2.72 5.05 -6.98
CA PHE A 150 -3.62 5.85 -6.17
C PHE A 150 -4.95 5.12 -6.00
N TYR A 151 -5.38 4.93 -4.75
CA TYR A 151 -6.54 4.08 -4.45
C TYR A 151 -7.83 4.54 -5.12
N GLN A 152 -7.99 5.86 -5.35
CA GLN A 152 -9.12 6.39 -6.10
C GLN A 152 -9.04 6.12 -7.60
N CYS A 153 -8.18 5.24 -8.11
CA CYS A 153 -7.98 4.93 -9.53
C CYS A 153 -7.20 6.01 -10.29
N GLY A 154 -5.87 5.92 -10.26
CA GLY A 154 -4.96 6.85 -10.94
C GLY A 154 -4.28 6.23 -12.17
N ASP A 155 -3.41 7.01 -12.80
CA ASP A 155 -2.38 6.43 -13.66
C ASP A 155 -1.36 5.68 -12.78
N LEU A 156 -0.70 4.66 -13.33
CA LEU A 156 0.46 4.06 -12.67
C LEU A 156 1.71 4.83 -13.08
N TYR A 157 2.42 5.41 -12.12
CA TYR A 157 3.67 6.11 -12.38
C TYR A 157 4.85 5.15 -12.22
N ARG A 158 5.75 5.19 -13.19
CA ARG A 158 6.93 4.33 -13.27
C ARG A 158 8.11 5.04 -12.66
N LEU A 159 8.81 4.37 -11.75
CA LEU A 159 10.03 4.86 -11.13
C LEU A 159 11.16 3.86 -11.35
N ASP A 160 12.37 4.37 -11.52
CA ASP A 160 13.57 3.56 -11.32
C ASP A 160 13.59 3.09 -9.85
N PRO A 161 13.68 1.78 -9.56
CA PRO A 161 13.54 1.27 -8.19
C PRO A 161 14.72 1.63 -7.29
N THR A 162 15.75 2.27 -7.82
CA THR A 162 16.99 2.58 -7.10
C THR A 162 17.29 4.07 -7.04
N THR A 163 17.09 4.84 -8.12
CA THR A 163 17.22 6.31 -8.12
C THR A 163 15.94 7.02 -7.72
N LEU A 164 14.80 6.36 -7.94
CA LEU A 164 13.45 6.93 -7.87
C LEU A 164 13.18 8.02 -8.92
N ASP A 165 13.97 8.08 -10.00
CA ASP A 165 13.66 8.97 -11.12
C ASP A 165 12.36 8.52 -11.79
N THR A 166 11.47 9.49 -12.07
CA THR A 166 10.19 9.21 -12.72
C THR A 166 10.41 8.94 -14.22
N LEU A 167 10.03 7.74 -14.65
CA LEU A 167 10.17 7.22 -16.02
C LEU A 167 8.91 7.46 -16.88
N GLY A 168 7.96 8.24 -16.36
CA GLY A 168 6.66 8.50 -16.98
C GLY A 168 5.56 7.59 -16.43
N LYS A 169 4.51 7.40 -17.21
CA LYS A 169 3.34 6.58 -16.85
C LYS A 169 3.41 5.20 -17.50
N ALA A 170 2.76 4.21 -16.90
CA ALA A 170 2.50 2.94 -17.55
C ALA A 170 1.64 3.17 -18.81
N SER A 171 2.00 2.52 -19.91
CA SER A 171 1.25 2.60 -21.17
C SER A 171 0.61 1.27 -21.55
N TRP A 172 1.15 0.15 -21.07
CA TRP A 172 0.75 -1.22 -21.42
C TRP A 172 0.60 -1.41 -22.93
N ASN A 173 1.64 -1.02 -23.67
CA ASN A 173 1.66 -0.98 -25.13
C ASN A 173 0.53 -0.14 -25.76
N GLY A 174 0.11 0.93 -25.08
CA GLY A 174 -0.93 1.85 -25.50
C GLY A 174 -2.36 1.44 -25.09
N ALA A 175 -2.50 0.38 -24.30
CA ALA A 175 -3.80 -0.15 -23.86
C ALA A 175 -4.13 0.18 -22.39
N PHE A 176 -3.37 1.05 -21.72
CA PHE A 176 -3.70 1.48 -20.37
C PHE A 176 -5.12 2.10 -20.30
N PRO A 177 -5.98 1.72 -19.35
CA PRO A 177 -7.36 2.18 -19.25
C PRO A 177 -7.44 3.60 -18.64
N SER A 178 -6.84 4.59 -19.31
CA SER A 178 -6.65 5.95 -18.79
C SER A 178 -7.93 6.70 -18.42
N ASP A 179 -9.09 6.28 -18.95
CA ASP A 179 -10.37 6.89 -18.64
C ASP A 179 -10.84 6.61 -17.21
N VAL A 180 -10.41 5.49 -16.62
CA VAL A 180 -10.79 5.06 -15.26
C VAL A 180 -9.56 4.98 -14.35
N GLY A 181 -8.40 4.59 -14.89
CA GLY A 181 -7.16 4.37 -14.14
C GLY A 181 -7.09 2.97 -13.53
N VAL A 182 -6.19 2.82 -12.56
CA VAL A 182 -5.93 1.60 -11.79
C VAL A 182 -5.99 1.94 -10.32
N SER A 183 -6.73 1.16 -9.55
CA SER A 183 -6.84 1.35 -8.09
C SER A 183 -5.51 1.02 -7.38
N ALA A 184 -5.52 1.10 -6.05
CA ALA A 184 -4.42 0.61 -5.25
C ALA A 184 -4.28 -0.91 -5.37
N HIS A 185 -3.14 -1.43 -4.93
CA HIS A 185 -2.88 -2.86 -4.84
C HIS A 185 -2.97 -3.67 -6.14
N PRO A 186 -2.38 -3.20 -7.27
CA PRO A 186 -2.07 -4.14 -8.34
C PRO A 186 -1.12 -5.22 -7.80
N LYS A 187 -1.43 -6.49 -8.07
CA LYS A 187 -0.70 -7.64 -7.52
C LYS A 187 0.24 -8.22 -8.57
N PHE A 188 1.52 -8.23 -8.27
CA PHE A 188 2.54 -8.86 -9.10
C PHE A 188 2.71 -10.32 -8.71
N ASP A 189 2.52 -11.24 -9.66
CA ASP A 189 2.83 -12.65 -9.49
C ASP A 189 4.25 -12.94 -9.97
N GLU A 190 5.17 -13.11 -9.03
CA GLU A 190 6.58 -13.40 -9.33
C GLU A 190 6.77 -14.72 -10.11
N ALA A 191 5.81 -15.66 -10.05
CA ALA A 191 5.92 -16.94 -10.73
C ALA A 191 5.57 -16.86 -12.21
N THR A 192 4.67 -15.95 -12.61
CA THR A 192 4.24 -15.78 -14.01
C THR A 192 4.78 -14.50 -14.65
N GLY A 193 5.20 -13.52 -13.85
CA GLY A 193 5.54 -12.18 -14.31
C GLY A 193 4.33 -11.32 -14.65
N GLU A 194 3.12 -11.77 -14.31
CA GLU A 194 1.87 -11.06 -14.58
C GLU A 194 1.60 -10.02 -13.49
N LEU A 195 0.99 -8.90 -13.88
CA LEU A 195 0.44 -7.90 -12.98
C LEU A 195 -1.09 -7.95 -13.08
N LEU A 196 -1.76 -8.31 -12.00
CA LEU A 196 -3.20 -8.32 -11.88
C LEU A 196 -3.65 -6.99 -11.27
N PHE A 197 -4.75 -6.43 -11.77
CA PHE A 197 -5.26 -5.17 -11.25
C PHE A 197 -6.78 -5.09 -11.36
N PHE A 198 -7.35 -4.11 -10.68
CA PHE A 198 -8.74 -3.72 -10.84
C PHE A 198 -8.86 -2.20 -10.89
N ASN A 199 -10.02 -1.73 -11.32
CA ASN A 199 -10.42 -0.35 -11.17
C ASN A 199 -11.91 -0.26 -10.89
N TYR A 200 -12.34 0.90 -10.37
CA TYR A 200 -13.73 1.14 -10.04
C TYR A 200 -14.14 2.60 -10.29
N GLY A 201 -15.45 2.84 -10.38
CA GLY A 201 -16.00 4.16 -10.66
C GLY A 201 -17.43 4.36 -10.16
N THR A 202 -17.95 5.57 -10.35
CA THR A 202 -19.35 5.93 -10.04
C THR A 202 -20.37 5.53 -11.09
N GLU A 203 -19.92 5.10 -12.27
CA GLU A 203 -20.76 4.77 -13.42
C GLU A 203 -20.58 3.30 -13.84
N ALA A 204 -21.64 2.70 -14.40
CA ALA A 204 -21.61 1.32 -14.87
C ALA A 204 -20.56 1.15 -15.99
N PRO A 205 -19.77 0.05 -15.99
CA PRO A 205 -19.96 -1.18 -15.21
C PRO A 205 -19.37 -1.18 -13.78
N TYR A 206 -19.04 -0.03 -13.20
CA TYR A 206 -18.59 0.22 -11.82
C TYR A 206 -17.26 -0.42 -11.40
N MET A 207 -16.91 -1.59 -11.90
CA MET A 207 -15.65 -2.28 -11.60
C MET A 207 -15.18 -3.13 -12.79
N HIS A 208 -13.87 -3.17 -12.98
CA HIS A 208 -13.22 -4.06 -13.95
C HIS A 208 -12.08 -4.82 -13.30
N TYR A 209 -11.76 -5.97 -13.88
CA TYR A 209 -10.57 -6.76 -13.58
C TYR A 209 -9.70 -6.83 -14.84
N GLY A 210 -8.39 -6.69 -14.67
CA GLY A 210 -7.45 -6.81 -15.77
C GLY A 210 -6.14 -7.47 -15.39
N VAL A 211 -5.41 -7.90 -16.42
CA VAL A 211 -4.10 -8.53 -16.27
C VAL A 211 -3.16 -8.06 -17.36
N VAL A 212 -1.98 -7.66 -16.94
CA VAL A 212 -0.84 -7.33 -17.80
C VAL A 212 0.14 -8.50 -17.76
N ASP A 213 0.63 -8.93 -18.92
CA ASP A 213 1.61 -10.02 -18.98
C ASP A 213 3.05 -9.54 -18.71
N ALA A 214 3.99 -10.48 -18.68
CA ALA A 214 5.41 -10.19 -18.50
C ALA A 214 6.02 -9.35 -19.65
N ALA A 215 5.32 -9.19 -20.77
CA ALA A 215 5.74 -8.34 -21.90
C ALA A 215 5.12 -6.93 -21.85
N ASP A 216 4.53 -6.55 -20.71
CA ASP A 216 3.89 -5.25 -20.49
C ASP A 216 2.69 -5.02 -21.42
N ALA A 217 1.97 -6.07 -21.81
CA ALA A 217 0.75 -5.98 -22.61
C ALA A 217 -0.50 -6.25 -21.76
N LEU A 218 -1.51 -5.39 -21.88
CA LEU A 218 -2.84 -5.66 -21.33
C LEU A 218 -3.49 -6.79 -22.13
N VAL A 219 -3.49 -7.99 -21.58
CA VAL A 219 -3.91 -9.23 -22.26
C VAL A 219 -5.27 -9.74 -21.80
N HIS A 220 -5.84 -9.14 -20.76
CA HIS A 220 -7.19 -9.45 -20.29
C HIS A 220 -7.79 -8.24 -19.57
N TYR A 221 -9.06 -7.95 -19.83
CA TYR A 221 -9.80 -6.86 -19.22
C TYR A 221 -11.30 -7.12 -19.36
N ILE A 222 -12.00 -7.32 -18.24
CA ILE A 222 -13.44 -7.64 -18.20
C ILE A 222 -14.14 -6.76 -17.17
N ASP A 223 -15.45 -6.57 -17.32
CA ASP A 223 -16.28 -6.00 -16.28
C ASP A 223 -16.52 -7.01 -15.14
N VAL A 224 -16.65 -6.51 -13.92
CA VAL A 224 -17.13 -7.30 -12.78
C VAL A 224 -18.49 -6.74 -12.36
N PRO A 225 -19.59 -7.44 -12.65
CA PRO A 225 -20.93 -6.89 -12.48
C PRO A 225 -21.25 -6.56 -11.02
N LEU A 226 -21.44 -5.27 -10.74
CA LEU A 226 -21.89 -4.76 -9.45
C LEU A 226 -23.26 -4.09 -9.57
N PRO A 227 -24.11 -4.16 -8.53
CA PRO A 227 -25.43 -3.50 -8.55
C PRO A 227 -25.34 -1.97 -8.41
N GLY A 228 -24.17 -1.42 -8.13
CA GLY A 228 -23.92 0.00 -7.95
C GLY A 228 -22.46 0.29 -7.64
N PRO A 229 -22.07 1.57 -7.49
CA PRO A 229 -20.70 1.93 -7.18
C PRO A 229 -20.27 1.38 -5.82
N ARG A 230 -18.99 1.01 -5.73
CA ARG A 230 -18.32 0.49 -4.54
C ARG A 230 -17.05 1.27 -4.28
N LEU A 231 -16.48 1.06 -3.10
CA LEU A 231 -15.15 1.55 -2.73
C LEU A 231 -14.23 0.37 -2.36
N PRO A 232 -13.97 -0.57 -3.29
CA PRO A 232 -12.97 -1.62 -3.06
C PRO A 232 -11.58 -0.99 -2.95
N HIS A 233 -10.74 -1.55 -2.10
CA HIS A 233 -9.37 -1.05 -1.86
C HIS A 233 -8.30 -2.01 -2.36
N ASP A 234 -8.52 -3.30 -2.20
CA ASP A 234 -7.51 -4.33 -2.46
C ASP A 234 -8.13 -5.55 -3.18
N MET A 235 -7.29 -6.32 -3.87
CA MET A 235 -7.61 -7.59 -4.50
C MET A 235 -6.66 -8.70 -4.07
N VAL A 236 -7.01 -9.95 -4.33
CA VAL A 236 -6.12 -11.08 -4.07
C VAL A 236 -6.23 -12.13 -5.16
N PHE A 237 -5.25 -13.03 -5.25
CA PHE A 237 -5.19 -14.04 -6.29
C PHE A 237 -4.73 -15.39 -5.73
N THR A 238 -5.04 -16.46 -6.47
CA THR A 238 -4.44 -17.79 -6.37
C THR A 238 -3.68 -18.09 -7.66
N GLU A 239 -3.06 -19.26 -7.76
CA GLU A 239 -2.42 -19.72 -9.01
C GLU A 239 -3.37 -19.64 -10.22
N ASN A 240 -4.67 -19.93 -10.04
CA ASN A 240 -5.63 -19.98 -11.16
C ASN A 240 -6.70 -18.89 -11.14
N PHE A 241 -6.93 -18.21 -10.00
CA PHE A 241 -8.04 -17.28 -9.85
C PHE A 241 -7.59 -15.89 -9.42
N ALA A 242 -8.32 -14.87 -9.87
CA ALA A 242 -8.36 -13.55 -9.25
C ALA A 242 -9.63 -13.44 -8.39
N ILE A 243 -9.54 -12.69 -7.30
CA ILE A 243 -10.61 -12.54 -6.32
C ILE A 243 -10.81 -11.05 -6.06
N LEU A 244 -11.97 -10.53 -6.44
CA LEU A 244 -12.40 -9.15 -6.17
C LEU A 244 -13.56 -9.13 -5.18
N ASN A 245 -13.66 -8.05 -4.43
CA ASN A 245 -14.61 -7.89 -3.34
C ASN A 245 -15.79 -6.98 -3.72
N ASP A 246 -17.00 -7.45 -3.39
CA ASP A 246 -18.21 -6.64 -3.31
C ASP A 246 -18.63 -6.58 -1.84
N MET A 247 -18.09 -5.59 -1.14
CA MET A 247 -18.34 -5.37 0.29
C MET A 247 -19.54 -4.43 0.47
N PRO A 248 -20.35 -4.59 1.54
CA PRO A 248 -21.51 -3.75 1.82
C PRO A 248 -21.14 -2.37 2.41
N LEU A 249 -20.09 -1.73 1.87
CA LEU A 249 -19.67 -0.36 2.15
C LEU A 249 -19.65 0.43 0.84
N PHE A 250 -20.59 1.37 0.67
CA PHE A 250 -20.72 2.13 -0.58
C PHE A 250 -21.05 3.60 -0.34
N TRP A 251 -20.85 4.43 -1.37
CA TRP A 251 -21.23 5.83 -1.30
C TRP A 251 -22.74 5.99 -1.18
N ALA A 252 -23.19 6.77 -0.19
CA ALA A 252 -24.60 7.06 0.02
C ALA A 252 -25.17 7.80 -1.21
N PRO A 253 -26.17 7.24 -1.92
CA PRO A 253 -26.66 7.81 -3.18
C PRO A 253 -27.12 9.27 -3.07
N GLU A 254 -27.78 9.66 -1.97
CA GLU A 254 -28.27 11.02 -1.77
C GLU A 254 -27.14 12.03 -1.49
N ALA A 255 -26.02 11.56 -0.94
CA ALA A 255 -24.82 12.36 -0.75
C ALA A 255 -24.05 12.48 -2.08
N LEU A 256 -23.92 11.38 -2.82
CA LEU A 256 -23.22 11.32 -4.10
C LEU A 256 -23.88 12.25 -5.13
N ALA A 257 -25.21 12.28 -5.19
CA ALA A 257 -25.98 13.22 -6.02
C ALA A 257 -25.73 14.70 -5.71
N LYS A 258 -25.12 15.02 -4.56
CA LYS A 258 -24.72 16.38 -4.14
C LYS A 258 -23.21 16.59 -4.23
N GLY A 259 -22.48 15.68 -4.87
CA GLY A 259 -21.01 15.70 -4.96
C GLY A 259 -20.31 15.39 -3.63
N LYS A 260 -20.95 14.62 -2.74
CA LYS A 260 -20.38 14.20 -1.45
C LYS A 260 -20.18 12.68 -1.42
N TYR A 261 -18.97 12.25 -1.16
CA TYR A 261 -18.56 10.84 -1.22
C TYR A 261 -18.52 10.21 0.17
N ALA A 262 -19.67 10.18 0.84
CA ALA A 262 -19.81 9.59 2.17
C ALA A 262 -20.05 8.08 2.05
N ALA A 263 -19.13 7.26 2.56
CA ALA A 263 -19.32 5.82 2.66
C ALA A 263 -20.29 5.47 3.79
N LYS A 264 -21.12 4.44 3.58
CA LYS A 264 -22.07 3.91 4.55
C LYS A 264 -22.05 2.39 4.52
N PHE A 265 -22.05 1.77 5.71
CA PHE A 265 -22.05 0.32 5.86
C PHE A 265 -23.47 -0.23 5.99
N HIS A 266 -23.69 -1.42 5.42
CA HIS A 266 -24.99 -2.08 5.35
C HIS A 266 -24.89 -3.50 5.91
N PRO A 267 -25.05 -3.68 7.24
CA PRO A 267 -24.84 -4.98 7.91
C PRO A 267 -25.87 -6.06 7.53
N ASP A 268 -26.93 -5.68 6.81
CA ASP A 268 -27.96 -6.59 6.30
C ASP A 268 -27.64 -7.17 4.91
N ILE A 269 -26.55 -6.73 4.27
CA ILE A 269 -26.10 -7.18 2.95
C ILE A 269 -24.82 -7.99 3.14
N PRO A 270 -24.72 -9.22 2.59
CA PRO A 270 -23.52 -10.03 2.76
C PRO A 270 -22.31 -9.40 2.05
N THR A 271 -21.13 -9.70 2.55
CA THR A 271 -19.90 -9.58 1.77
C THR A 271 -19.92 -10.61 0.65
N ARG A 272 -19.50 -10.22 -0.56
CA ARG A 272 -19.40 -11.16 -1.68
C ARG A 272 -18.01 -11.16 -2.32
N PHE A 273 -17.54 -12.34 -2.73
CA PHE A 273 -16.28 -12.54 -3.44
C PHE A 273 -16.55 -12.96 -4.88
N ALA A 274 -16.08 -12.17 -5.84
CA ALA A 274 -16.02 -12.54 -7.25
C ALA A 274 -14.76 -13.38 -7.47
N VAL A 275 -14.92 -14.69 -7.58
CA VAL A 275 -13.84 -15.61 -7.96
C VAL A 275 -13.86 -15.77 -9.47
N ILE A 276 -12.78 -15.33 -10.11
CA ILE A 276 -12.65 -15.19 -11.56
C ILE A 276 -11.47 -16.06 -12.00
N PRO A 277 -11.62 -17.04 -12.92
CA PRO A 277 -10.46 -17.63 -13.56
C PRO A 277 -9.60 -16.50 -14.13
N ARG A 278 -8.27 -16.51 -13.95
CA ARG A 278 -7.41 -15.35 -14.27
C ARG A 278 -7.58 -14.79 -15.69
N ARG A 279 -8.00 -15.64 -16.63
CA ARG A 279 -8.28 -15.34 -18.05
C ARG A 279 -9.73 -15.64 -18.46
N GLY A 280 -10.63 -15.81 -17.49
CA GLY A 280 -12.03 -16.15 -17.71
C GLY A 280 -12.86 -14.92 -18.10
N GLU A 281 -14.01 -15.16 -18.71
CA GLU A 281 -14.93 -14.09 -19.11
C GLU A 281 -15.83 -13.66 -17.95
N THR A 282 -16.55 -12.55 -18.11
CA THR A 282 -17.54 -12.08 -17.12
C THR A 282 -18.57 -13.15 -16.74
N SER A 283 -18.91 -14.05 -17.67
CA SER A 283 -19.82 -15.17 -17.42
C SER A 283 -19.24 -16.30 -16.56
N ASP A 284 -17.91 -16.33 -16.38
CA ASP A 284 -17.22 -17.36 -15.60
C ASP A 284 -17.07 -16.98 -14.13
N ILE A 285 -17.48 -15.76 -13.76
CA ILE A 285 -17.41 -15.27 -12.38
C ILE A 285 -18.31 -16.11 -11.48
N ARG A 286 -17.70 -16.64 -10.42
CA ARG A 286 -18.41 -17.34 -9.34
C ARG A 286 -18.46 -16.45 -8.10
N TRP A 287 -19.67 -16.23 -7.61
CA TRP A 287 -19.89 -15.43 -6.40
C TRP A 287 -20.01 -16.32 -5.17
N PHE A 288 -19.30 -15.94 -4.11
CA PHE A 288 -19.41 -16.54 -2.79
C PHE A 288 -19.86 -15.47 -1.80
N GLU A 289 -20.71 -15.83 -0.85
CA GLU A 289 -21.21 -14.92 0.19
C GLU A 289 -20.63 -15.29 1.55
N ALA A 290 -20.31 -14.28 2.35
CA ALA A 290 -19.76 -14.38 3.70
C ALA A 290 -20.46 -13.37 4.63
N ASP A 291 -20.15 -13.45 5.93
CA ASP A 291 -20.65 -12.51 6.92
C ASP A 291 -20.26 -11.05 6.54
N PRO A 292 -21.16 -10.08 6.80
CA PRO A 292 -21.00 -8.70 6.36
C PRO A 292 -19.81 -8.04 7.07
N THR A 293 -18.84 -7.56 6.29
CA THR A 293 -17.66 -6.83 6.79
C THR A 293 -17.10 -5.91 5.71
N TYR A 294 -16.00 -5.22 6.00
CA TYR A 294 -15.15 -4.60 5.00
C TYR A 294 -13.72 -5.10 5.21
N VAL A 295 -13.07 -5.49 4.12
CA VAL A 295 -11.66 -5.86 4.14
C VAL A 295 -10.90 -4.73 3.46
N LEU A 296 -10.00 -4.10 4.22
CA LEU A 296 -9.11 -3.09 3.67
C LEU A 296 -7.96 -3.78 2.93
N HIS A 297 -7.17 -4.62 3.60
CA HIS A 297 -6.09 -5.37 2.96
C HIS A 297 -6.25 -6.89 3.01
N TRP A 298 -5.76 -7.52 1.95
CA TRP A 298 -5.60 -8.97 1.86
C TRP A 298 -4.16 -9.36 2.22
N THR A 299 -4.01 -10.50 2.89
CA THR A 299 -2.70 -11.10 3.15
C THR A 299 -2.28 -11.98 1.98
N ASN A 300 -3.10 -12.98 1.61
CA ASN A 300 -2.85 -13.90 0.52
C ASN A 300 -4.10 -14.76 0.22
N ALA A 301 -4.11 -15.47 -0.90
CA ALA A 301 -5.08 -16.53 -1.18
C ALA A 301 -4.39 -17.72 -1.85
N TYR A 302 -4.97 -18.91 -1.71
CA TYR A 302 -4.46 -20.13 -2.33
C TYR A 302 -5.54 -21.21 -2.49
N GLU A 303 -5.29 -22.17 -3.37
CA GLU A 303 -6.16 -23.31 -3.60
C GLU A 303 -5.76 -24.50 -2.71
N ASP A 304 -6.74 -25.13 -2.06
CA ASP A 304 -6.58 -26.28 -1.16
C ASP A 304 -7.65 -27.34 -1.47
N GLY A 305 -7.36 -28.19 -2.46
CA GLY A 305 -8.31 -29.18 -2.97
C GLY A 305 -9.52 -28.51 -3.63
N ASP A 306 -10.71 -28.75 -3.09
CA ASP A 306 -11.97 -28.17 -3.58
C ASP A 306 -12.28 -26.80 -2.94
N GLU A 307 -11.39 -26.26 -2.11
CA GLU A 307 -11.55 -24.95 -1.45
C GLU A 307 -10.56 -23.91 -1.99
N ILE A 308 -11.00 -22.65 -2.02
CA ILE A 308 -10.10 -21.49 -2.11
C ILE A 308 -10.01 -20.88 -0.71
N VAL A 309 -8.80 -20.80 -0.17
CA VAL A 309 -8.52 -20.16 1.11
C VAL A 309 -8.09 -18.72 0.85
N VAL A 310 -8.72 -17.78 1.54
CA VAL A 310 -8.44 -16.34 1.44
C VAL A 310 -8.17 -15.82 2.84
N ASP A 311 -7.04 -15.15 3.03
CA ASP A 311 -6.64 -14.55 4.30
C ASP A 311 -6.56 -13.03 4.15
N GLY A 312 -7.12 -12.31 5.12
CA GLY A 312 -7.18 -10.85 5.14
C GLY A 312 -7.65 -10.35 6.50
N TYR A 313 -8.11 -9.10 6.56
CA TYR A 313 -8.50 -8.48 7.81
C TYR A 313 -10.00 -8.22 7.88
N TYR A 314 -10.71 -8.94 8.75
CA TYR A 314 -12.12 -8.72 9.04
C TYR A 314 -12.26 -7.49 9.94
N GLN A 315 -12.96 -6.46 9.49
CA GLN A 315 -13.28 -5.29 10.31
C GLN A 315 -14.57 -5.53 11.11
N GLU A 316 -14.45 -5.46 12.43
CA GLU A 316 -15.57 -5.58 13.37
C GLU A 316 -16.54 -4.38 13.28
N ASN A 317 -16.01 -3.19 12.98
CA ASN A 317 -16.78 -1.97 12.84
C ASN A 317 -16.39 -1.20 11.56
N PRO A 318 -16.81 -1.65 10.36
CA PRO A 318 -16.50 -0.98 9.09
C PRO A 318 -17.01 0.47 9.00
N GLU A 319 -18.07 0.79 9.75
CA GLU A 319 -18.53 2.15 10.01
C GLU A 319 -18.41 2.45 11.50
N PRO A 320 -17.21 2.81 12.00
CA PRO A 320 -17.01 3.02 13.42
C PRO A 320 -17.87 4.21 13.90
N PRO A 321 -18.45 4.12 15.11
CA PRO A 321 -19.31 5.18 15.63
C PRO A 321 -18.51 6.47 15.79
N SER A 322 -19.21 7.61 15.74
CA SER A 322 -18.59 8.89 16.09
C SER A 322 -18.27 8.89 17.59
N GLY A 323 -17.03 8.54 17.94
CA GLY A 323 -16.56 8.45 19.32
C GLY A 323 -16.31 9.81 20.01
N GLY A 324 -15.73 9.75 21.21
CA GLY A 324 -15.15 10.91 21.90
C GLY A 324 -13.84 11.38 21.27
N GLY A 325 -13.19 12.42 21.84
CA GLY A 325 -11.88 12.88 21.39
C GLY A 325 -11.87 14.24 20.66
N THR A 326 -10.80 14.51 19.92
CA THR A 326 -10.63 15.75 19.14
C THR A 326 -11.53 15.77 17.90
N ILE A 327 -11.64 16.93 17.26
CA ILE A 327 -12.39 17.04 15.99
C ILE A 327 -11.79 16.13 14.90
N TYR A 328 -10.46 16.05 14.82
CA TYR A 328 -9.75 15.24 13.84
C TYR A 328 -9.91 13.74 14.08
N GLN A 329 -9.91 13.29 15.33
CA GLN A 329 -10.19 11.88 15.65
C GLN A 329 -11.59 11.47 15.21
N ARG A 330 -12.59 12.34 15.38
CA ARG A 330 -13.95 12.07 14.87
C ARG A 330 -14.04 12.10 13.35
N MET A 331 -13.32 13.01 12.71
CA MET A 331 -13.32 13.17 11.24
C MET A 331 -12.63 12.00 10.54
N PHE A 332 -11.52 11.51 11.10
CA PHE A 332 -10.68 10.47 10.50
C PHE A 332 -10.80 9.11 11.21
N ARG A 333 -11.93 8.86 11.88
CA ARG A 333 -12.19 7.58 12.57
C ARG A 333 -12.15 6.34 11.66
N PHE A 334 -12.36 6.52 10.36
CA PHE A 334 -12.20 5.46 9.35
C PHE A 334 -10.72 5.13 9.04
N LEU A 335 -9.78 5.80 9.71
CA LEU A 335 -8.35 5.49 9.66
C LEU A 335 -7.85 4.89 10.99
N ASP A 336 -8.71 4.83 12.02
CA ASP A 336 -8.35 4.32 13.32
C ASP A 336 -8.65 2.81 13.39
N ASN A 337 -7.62 2.00 13.17
CA ASN A 337 -7.73 0.55 13.22
C ASN A 337 -8.22 0.06 14.59
N GLU A 338 -7.94 0.74 15.69
CA GLU A 338 -8.44 0.33 17.00
C GLU A 338 -9.96 0.53 17.15
N GLN A 339 -10.54 1.46 16.38
CA GLN A 339 -12.01 1.62 16.31
C GLN A 339 -12.64 0.67 15.29
N MET A 340 -12.02 0.49 14.12
CA MET A 340 -12.52 -0.42 13.08
C MET A 340 -12.38 -1.90 13.48
N GLY A 341 -11.40 -2.21 14.32
CA GLY A 341 -11.10 -3.55 14.81
C GLY A 341 -10.76 -4.57 13.72
N PRO A 342 -9.85 -4.31 12.76
CA PRO A 342 -9.40 -5.33 11.83
C PRO A 342 -8.67 -6.46 12.56
N ARG A 343 -9.04 -7.70 12.25
CA ARG A 343 -8.44 -8.92 12.79
C ARG A 343 -8.09 -9.87 11.67
N LEU A 344 -6.93 -10.52 11.77
CA LEU A 344 -6.54 -11.54 10.79
C LEU A 344 -7.60 -12.65 10.77
N HIS A 345 -8.11 -12.93 9.57
CA HIS A 345 -9.30 -13.74 9.36
C HIS A 345 -9.15 -14.56 8.09
N ARG A 346 -9.73 -15.77 8.10
CA ARG A 346 -9.66 -16.73 7.00
C ARG A 346 -11.04 -17.07 6.49
N TRP A 347 -11.24 -16.91 5.19
CA TRP A 347 -12.39 -17.42 4.44
C TRP A 347 -11.99 -18.68 3.68
N ARG A 348 -12.85 -19.70 3.68
CA ARG A 348 -12.71 -20.92 2.88
C ARG A 348 -13.93 -21.04 1.97
N LEU A 349 -13.69 -20.89 0.67
CA LEU A 349 -14.71 -20.87 -0.37
C LEU A 349 -14.78 -22.27 -1.01
N ASP A 350 -15.81 -23.04 -0.68
CA ASP A 350 -16.01 -24.39 -1.20
C ASP A 350 -16.51 -24.33 -2.66
N THR A 351 -15.63 -24.66 -3.58
CA THR A 351 -15.89 -24.58 -5.02
C THR A 351 -16.84 -25.66 -5.54
N VAL A 352 -17.21 -26.66 -4.74
CA VAL A 352 -18.21 -27.67 -5.09
C VAL A 352 -19.60 -27.27 -4.60
N THR A 353 -19.71 -26.82 -3.34
CA THR A 353 -21.00 -26.51 -2.71
C THR A 353 -21.42 -25.04 -2.83
N GLY A 354 -20.47 -24.15 -3.13
CA GLY A 354 -20.67 -22.70 -3.20
C GLY A 354 -20.78 -22.03 -1.82
N LYS A 355 -20.45 -22.73 -0.74
CA LYS A 355 -20.51 -22.20 0.63
C LYS A 355 -19.20 -21.53 1.02
N CYS A 356 -19.30 -20.53 1.89
CA CYS A 356 -18.17 -19.96 2.61
C CYS A 356 -18.20 -20.43 4.07
N THR A 357 -17.04 -20.79 4.62
CA THR A 357 -16.83 -20.88 6.07
C THR A 357 -15.72 -19.92 6.45
N GLU A 358 -15.78 -19.33 7.63
CA GLU A 358 -14.85 -18.27 8.03
C GLU A 358 -14.60 -18.26 9.53
N ASP A 359 -13.38 -17.87 9.94
CA ASP A 359 -12.97 -17.80 11.35
C ASP A 359 -11.78 -16.83 11.55
N HIS A 360 -11.66 -16.27 12.75
CA HIS A 360 -10.54 -15.41 13.12
C HIS A 360 -9.28 -16.26 13.36
N LEU A 361 -8.20 -15.89 12.69
CA LEU A 361 -6.88 -16.46 12.97
C LEU A 361 -6.21 -15.80 14.18
N SER A 362 -6.70 -14.62 14.58
CA SER A 362 -6.18 -13.85 15.71
C SER A 362 -7.26 -13.00 16.40
N ASP A 363 -7.19 -12.94 17.73
CA ASP A 363 -7.96 -12.04 18.58
C ASP A 363 -7.29 -10.66 18.77
N ARG A 364 -6.20 -10.37 18.04
CA ARG A 364 -5.48 -9.10 18.11
C ARG A 364 -5.93 -8.17 16.99
N ILE A 365 -6.01 -6.88 17.30
CA ILE A 365 -6.15 -5.85 16.28
C ILE A 365 -4.81 -5.66 15.57
N SER A 366 -4.82 -5.88 14.26
CA SER A 366 -3.65 -5.76 13.39
C SER A 366 -4.10 -5.51 11.95
N GLU A 367 -3.20 -5.01 11.13
CA GLU A 367 -3.45 -4.71 9.72
C GLU A 367 -2.10 -4.70 8.96
N PHE A 368 -2.08 -4.39 7.66
CA PHE A 368 -0.90 -4.29 6.79
C PHE A 368 -0.11 -5.60 6.78
N GLY A 369 -0.84 -6.69 6.51
CA GLY A 369 -0.32 -8.06 6.48
C GLY A 369 0.54 -8.32 5.26
N MET A 370 1.76 -8.76 5.51
CA MET A 370 2.76 -9.06 4.51
C MET A 370 3.26 -10.49 4.64
N ILE A 371 3.56 -11.11 3.50
CA ILE A 371 4.08 -12.48 3.42
C ILE A 371 5.42 -12.48 2.69
N ASN A 372 6.08 -13.63 2.69
CA ASN A 372 7.12 -13.89 1.70
C ASN A 372 6.48 -14.01 0.30
N GLN A 373 6.77 -13.06 -0.58
CA GLN A 373 6.13 -12.96 -1.91
C GLN A 373 6.37 -14.18 -2.82
N ARG A 374 7.38 -15.02 -2.53
CA ARG A 374 7.55 -16.33 -3.20
C ARG A 374 6.37 -17.28 -2.99
N HIS A 375 5.53 -17.00 -1.99
CA HIS A 375 4.33 -17.77 -1.64
C HIS A 375 3.02 -17.06 -2.02
N ALA A 376 3.07 -15.90 -2.70
CA ALA A 376 1.87 -15.24 -3.19
C ALA A 376 1.08 -16.15 -4.13
N GLY A 377 -0.24 -16.23 -3.94
CA GLY A 377 -1.12 -17.14 -4.67
C GLY A 377 -1.03 -18.62 -4.27
N ARG A 378 -0.16 -18.95 -3.30
CA ARG A 378 0.14 -20.31 -2.83
C ARG A 378 0.01 -20.42 -1.32
N ARG A 379 0.01 -21.66 -0.81
CA ARG A 379 -0.01 -21.89 0.63
C ARG A 379 1.15 -21.16 1.30
N HIS A 380 0.80 -20.36 2.30
CA HIS A 380 1.71 -19.66 3.19
C HIS A 380 1.40 -20.07 4.64
N ARG A 381 2.36 -19.85 5.53
CA ARG A 381 2.27 -20.11 6.97
C ARG A 381 2.47 -18.84 7.78
N TYR A 382 3.30 -17.90 7.32
CA TYR A 382 3.70 -16.74 8.11
C TYR A 382 3.17 -15.44 7.53
N THR A 383 2.55 -14.66 8.41
CA THR A 383 2.09 -13.30 8.11
C THR A 383 2.78 -12.32 9.05
N TYR A 384 3.29 -11.23 8.51
CA TYR A 384 3.91 -10.14 9.24
C TYR A 384 3.03 -8.91 9.13
N ALA A 385 2.50 -8.42 10.25
CA ALA A 385 1.50 -7.36 10.29
C ALA A 385 1.97 -6.20 11.17
N ALA A 386 1.32 -5.05 11.04
CA ALA A 386 1.47 -3.92 11.94
C ALA A 386 0.49 -4.02 13.12
N THR A 387 0.94 -3.65 14.32
CA THR A 387 0.05 -3.25 15.41
C THR A 387 -0.13 -1.74 15.44
N THR A 388 -1.25 -1.26 15.96
CA THR A 388 -1.73 0.11 15.73
C THR A 388 -1.84 0.95 16.99
N LEU A 389 -1.75 2.27 16.84
CA LEU A 389 -1.96 3.21 17.93
C LEU A 389 -3.44 3.67 17.98
N PRO A 390 -4.12 3.59 19.13
CA PRO A 390 -5.51 4.07 19.24
C PRO A 390 -5.68 5.54 18.88
N GLY A 391 -6.71 5.84 18.09
CA GLY A 391 -7.09 7.20 17.72
C GLY A 391 -6.34 7.77 16.52
N TRP A 392 -5.37 7.03 15.96
CA TRP A 392 -4.44 7.53 14.95
C TRP A 392 -4.08 6.47 13.92
N PHE A 393 -3.82 6.91 12.70
CA PHE A 393 -3.31 6.04 11.65
C PHE A 393 -1.78 5.86 11.76
N LEU A 394 -1.34 5.25 12.86
CA LEU A 394 0.07 5.03 13.19
C LEU A 394 0.30 3.58 13.61
N PHE A 395 1.47 3.05 13.27
CA PHE A 395 1.88 1.69 13.64
C PHE A 395 2.89 1.72 14.77
N ASP A 396 2.66 0.94 15.82
CA ASP A 396 3.46 0.94 17.05
C ASP A 396 4.31 -0.33 17.25
N GLY A 397 4.22 -1.27 16.31
CA GLY A 397 4.98 -2.52 16.36
C GLY A 397 4.78 -3.42 15.15
N ILE A 398 5.56 -4.51 15.13
CA ILE A 398 5.48 -5.60 14.15
C ILE A 398 4.97 -6.84 14.86
N LEU A 399 4.06 -7.56 14.21
CA LEU A 399 3.51 -8.83 14.65
C LEU A 399 3.85 -9.91 13.62
N LYS A 400 4.45 -11.02 14.05
CA LYS A 400 4.50 -12.26 13.29
C LYS A 400 3.36 -13.17 13.75
N HIS A 401 2.61 -13.70 12.80
CA HIS A 401 1.59 -14.73 13.01
C HIS A 401 2.00 -16.02 12.29
N ASP A 402 1.84 -17.15 12.96
CA ASP A 402 2.02 -18.49 12.40
C ASP A 402 0.65 -19.15 12.23
N ALA A 403 0.14 -19.19 11.00
CA ALA A 403 -1.18 -19.68 10.64
C ALA A 403 -1.38 -21.18 10.86
N ASP A 404 -0.31 -21.95 11.03
CA ASP A 404 -0.40 -23.39 11.30
C ASP A 404 -0.55 -23.69 12.80
N THR A 405 0.06 -22.85 13.64
CA THR A 405 0.09 -23.06 15.11
C THR A 405 -0.79 -22.10 15.89
N GLY A 406 -1.22 -20.99 15.27
CA GLY A 406 -1.91 -19.88 15.92
C GLY A 406 -1.04 -19.05 16.85
N THR A 407 0.30 -19.21 16.78
CA THR A 407 1.22 -18.47 17.65
C THR A 407 1.54 -17.09 17.10
N GLU A 408 1.78 -16.15 18.01
CA GLU A 408 2.11 -14.76 17.70
C GLU A 408 3.40 -14.32 18.41
N GLU A 409 4.20 -13.53 17.72
CA GLU A 409 5.37 -12.85 18.28
C GLU A 409 5.30 -11.36 17.91
N ARG A 410 5.38 -10.49 18.92
CA ARG A 410 5.27 -9.04 18.71
C ARG A 410 6.53 -8.32 19.19
N TYR A 411 6.97 -7.36 18.39
CA TYR A 411 7.94 -6.35 18.80
C TYR A 411 7.28 -4.97 18.81
N ALA A 412 7.31 -4.28 19.95
CA ALA A 412 6.85 -2.89 20.06
C ALA A 412 8.02 -1.93 19.79
N PHE A 413 7.80 -0.88 18.99
CA PHE A 413 8.85 0.09 18.67
C PHE A 413 9.25 0.98 19.87
N GLY A 414 8.35 1.12 20.84
CA GLY A 414 8.50 1.98 22.00
C GLY A 414 7.64 3.24 21.91
N GLU A 415 7.44 3.92 23.04
CA GLU A 415 6.61 5.11 23.12
C GLU A 415 7.15 6.24 22.22
N GLY A 416 6.28 6.80 21.38
CA GLY A 416 6.65 7.88 20.46
C GLY A 416 7.47 7.44 19.24
N VAL A 417 7.59 6.13 18.99
CA VAL A 417 8.25 5.58 17.80
C VAL A 417 7.21 4.87 16.93
N PHE A 418 7.11 5.27 15.67
CA PHE A 418 6.08 4.76 14.76
C PHE A 418 6.71 4.17 13.49
N GLY A 419 6.21 3.03 13.03
CA GLY A 419 6.71 2.33 11.85
C GLY A 419 5.90 2.56 10.59
N SER A 420 6.48 2.17 9.46
CA SER A 420 5.80 1.92 8.19
C SER A 420 5.42 0.45 8.04
N GLU A 421 4.66 0.12 7.00
CA GLU A 421 4.47 -1.28 6.60
C GLU A 421 5.82 -1.97 6.43
N THR A 422 5.86 -3.23 6.85
CA THR A 422 7.09 -4.03 6.86
C THR A 422 7.13 -4.90 5.61
N ALA A 423 8.27 -4.99 4.93
CA ALA A 423 8.43 -5.94 3.84
C ALA A 423 9.25 -7.15 4.29
N MET A 424 8.85 -8.34 3.85
CA MET A 424 9.63 -9.56 4.00
C MET A 424 10.64 -9.68 2.86
N ALA A 425 11.92 -9.75 3.22
CA ALA A 425 13.04 -9.90 2.31
C ALA A 425 13.64 -11.31 2.45
N PRO A 426 13.39 -12.24 1.51
CA PRO A 426 13.98 -13.57 1.57
C PRO A 426 15.50 -13.49 1.50
N ARG A 427 16.18 -14.25 2.36
CA ARG A 427 17.63 -14.41 2.28
C ARG A 427 18.05 -14.88 0.89
N THR A 428 19.22 -14.45 0.41
CA THR A 428 19.82 -15.08 -0.77
C THR A 428 20.06 -16.57 -0.51
N GLY A 429 19.46 -17.44 -1.32
CA GLY A 429 19.48 -18.90 -1.08
C GLY A 429 18.58 -19.39 0.06
N SER A 430 17.58 -18.58 0.46
CA SER A 430 16.55 -18.90 1.45
C SER A 430 15.96 -20.31 1.28
N ARG A 431 15.82 -21.03 2.41
CA ARG A 431 15.42 -22.45 2.47
C ARG A 431 14.06 -22.71 3.11
N SER A 432 13.50 -21.74 3.84
CA SER A 432 12.17 -21.81 4.45
C SER A 432 11.41 -20.51 4.21
N GLU A 433 10.09 -20.54 4.38
CA GLU A 433 9.22 -19.39 4.13
C GLU A 433 9.63 -18.14 4.94
N ASP A 434 10.07 -18.31 6.19
CA ASP A 434 10.58 -17.25 7.07
C ASP A 434 12.11 -17.14 7.11
N ASP A 435 12.84 -17.82 6.22
CA ASP A 435 14.30 -17.69 6.11
C ASP A 435 14.67 -16.41 5.38
N GLY A 436 14.75 -15.32 6.14
CA GLY A 436 15.01 -13.99 5.61
C GLY A 436 14.92 -12.93 6.69
N TYR A 437 14.55 -11.75 6.24
CA TYR A 437 14.57 -10.54 7.04
C TYR A 437 13.26 -9.81 6.92
N LEU A 438 12.95 -9.01 7.95
CA LEU A 438 11.92 -7.98 7.86
C LEU A 438 12.60 -6.62 7.81
N VAL A 439 12.14 -5.76 6.90
CA VAL A 439 12.65 -4.40 6.73
C VAL A 439 11.51 -3.40 6.88
N THR A 440 11.71 -2.39 7.71
CA THR A 440 10.76 -1.28 7.88
C THR A 440 11.49 0.02 8.20
N ILE A 441 10.86 1.16 7.91
CA ILE A 441 11.31 2.48 8.38
C ILE A 441 10.50 2.85 9.62
N VAL A 442 11.19 3.33 10.66
CA VAL A 442 10.56 3.91 11.84
C VAL A 442 10.91 5.40 11.99
N SER A 443 9.99 6.15 12.57
CA SER A 443 10.15 7.57 12.92
C SER A 443 10.08 7.72 14.45
N ASP A 444 11.20 8.13 15.04
CA ASP A 444 11.34 8.39 16.47
C ASP A 444 11.05 9.87 16.74
N MET A 445 9.88 10.13 17.32
CA MET A 445 9.42 11.48 17.63
C MET A 445 10.16 12.11 18.81
N ASN A 446 10.79 11.30 19.67
CA ASN A 446 11.53 11.78 20.82
C ASN A 446 12.91 12.30 20.41
N ARG A 447 13.54 11.64 19.42
CA ARG A 447 14.88 11.98 18.91
C ARG A 447 14.85 12.80 17.60
N ASP A 448 13.66 13.07 17.05
CA ASP A 448 13.42 13.72 15.77
C ASP A 448 14.26 13.13 14.63
N LEU A 449 14.24 11.80 14.49
CA LEU A 449 14.98 11.07 13.45
C LEU A 449 14.19 9.87 12.94
N SER A 450 14.66 9.29 11.85
CA SER A 450 14.18 7.98 11.37
C SER A 450 15.32 6.98 11.21
N GLU A 451 14.97 5.72 11.34
CA GLU A 451 15.88 4.59 11.15
C GLU A 451 15.21 3.54 10.25
N CYS A 452 15.99 2.87 9.42
CA CYS A 452 15.58 1.62 8.81
C CYS A 452 15.99 0.48 9.74
N LEU A 453 15.03 -0.36 10.13
CA LEU A 453 15.22 -1.51 11.01
C LEU A 453 15.26 -2.79 10.19
N ILE A 454 16.19 -3.69 10.54
CA ILE A 454 16.28 -5.04 9.98
C ILE A 454 16.06 -6.03 11.12
N PHE A 455 15.14 -6.96 10.96
CA PHE A 455 14.88 -8.06 11.91
C PHE A 455 15.19 -9.41 11.24
N ASP A 456 15.52 -10.42 12.04
CA ASP A 456 15.40 -11.82 11.60
C ASP A 456 13.91 -12.18 11.55
N ALA A 457 13.41 -12.60 10.38
CA ALA A 457 11.99 -12.91 10.20
C ALA A 457 11.52 -14.11 11.05
N ARG A 458 12.45 -14.93 11.57
CA ARG A 458 12.14 -16.06 12.44
C ARG A 458 11.76 -15.66 13.86
N THR A 459 12.41 -14.62 14.38
CA THR A 459 12.42 -14.23 15.81
C THR A 459 12.22 -12.73 15.95
N VAL A 460 11.03 -12.24 15.61
CA VAL A 460 10.71 -10.81 15.53
C VAL A 460 10.81 -10.13 16.90
N GLY A 461 10.45 -10.86 17.96
CA GLY A 461 10.39 -10.40 19.34
C GLY A 461 11.76 -10.16 19.98
N ASP A 462 12.82 -10.74 19.42
CA ASP A 462 14.21 -10.45 19.81
C ASP A 462 14.64 -9.02 19.44
N GLY A 463 13.90 -8.37 18.53
CA GLY A 463 14.15 -7.02 18.08
C GLY A 463 15.08 -6.93 16.87
N PRO A 464 15.42 -5.70 16.44
CA PRO A 464 16.19 -5.49 15.22
C PRO A 464 17.65 -5.93 15.39
N ILE A 465 18.15 -6.71 14.43
CA ILE A 465 19.55 -7.13 14.33
C ILE A 465 20.46 -6.01 13.80
N ALA A 466 19.88 -5.05 13.07
CA ALA A 466 20.57 -3.85 12.62
C ALA A 466 19.62 -2.65 12.55
N ARG A 467 20.17 -1.46 12.77
CA ARG A 467 19.48 -0.17 12.70
C ARG A 467 20.32 0.79 11.88
N ILE A 468 19.72 1.38 10.85
CA ILE A 468 20.41 2.25 9.91
C ILE A 468 19.80 3.65 10.01
N ARG A 469 20.62 4.64 10.37
CA ARG A 469 20.16 6.02 10.51
C ARG A 469 19.86 6.63 9.14
N LEU A 470 18.66 7.17 8.99
CA LEU A 470 18.26 7.93 7.80
C LEU A 470 18.67 9.41 7.92
N PRO A 471 18.87 10.11 6.78
CA PRO A 471 19.42 11.48 6.79
C PRO A 471 18.47 12.54 7.38
N GLU A 472 17.19 12.23 7.53
CA GLU A 472 16.20 13.06 8.20
C GLU A 472 15.05 12.22 8.76
N ARG A 473 14.22 12.81 9.63
CA ARG A 473 12.98 12.17 10.03
C ARG A 473 12.01 12.13 8.86
N VAL A 474 11.61 10.92 8.50
CA VAL A 474 10.69 10.63 7.43
C VAL A 474 9.24 10.77 7.93
N SER A 475 8.36 11.32 7.08
CA SER A 475 6.92 11.35 7.36
C SER A 475 6.38 9.93 7.54
N SER A 476 5.37 9.76 8.38
CA SER A 476 4.67 8.47 8.49
C SER A 476 4.09 8.10 7.12
N GLY A 477 4.41 6.90 6.65
CA GLY A 477 3.94 6.36 5.38
C GLY A 477 3.51 4.92 5.52
N THR A 478 2.68 4.48 4.60
CA THR A 478 1.97 3.19 4.65
C THR A 478 2.74 2.17 3.84
N HIS A 479 2.41 2.05 2.55
CA HIS A 479 2.64 0.85 1.78
C HIS A 479 4.07 0.69 1.29
N SER A 480 4.52 -0.55 1.27
CA SER A 480 5.88 -0.91 0.92
C SER A 480 5.98 -2.20 0.14
N THR A 481 7.08 -2.35 -0.59
CA THR A 481 7.43 -3.59 -1.27
C THR A 481 8.92 -3.88 -1.14
N TRP A 482 9.27 -5.17 -1.20
CA TRP A 482 10.65 -5.62 -1.31
C TRP A 482 10.92 -6.06 -2.75
N ALA A 483 11.98 -5.53 -3.34
CA ALA A 483 12.47 -5.96 -4.64
C ALA A 483 13.81 -6.70 -4.45
N PRO A 484 13.87 -8.03 -4.68
CA PRO A 484 15.12 -8.76 -4.68
C PRO A 484 16.08 -8.18 -5.73
N GLY A 485 17.39 -8.14 -5.42
CA GLY A 485 18.41 -7.64 -6.34
C GLY A 485 18.40 -8.29 -7.73
N ALA A 486 17.96 -9.56 -7.81
CA ALA A 486 17.82 -10.28 -9.09
C ALA A 486 16.69 -9.75 -10.01
N GLN A 487 15.73 -8.99 -9.47
CA GLN A 487 14.66 -8.36 -10.24
C GLN A 487 15.01 -6.93 -10.67
N ILE A 488 16.10 -6.36 -10.14
CA ILE A 488 16.50 -4.98 -10.41
C ILE A 488 17.46 -4.97 -11.61
N PRO A 489 17.14 -4.25 -12.70
CA PRO A 489 18.03 -4.10 -13.84
C PRO A 489 19.39 -3.55 -13.40
N ASP A 490 20.47 -4.08 -13.97
CA ASP A 490 21.84 -3.62 -13.73
C ASP A 490 22.33 -3.69 -12.26
N TRP A 491 21.59 -4.37 -11.37
CA TRP A 491 21.92 -4.46 -9.95
C TRP A 491 23.32 -4.99 -9.66
N ARG A 492 23.87 -5.87 -10.52
CA ARG A 492 25.22 -6.46 -10.33
C ARG A 492 26.22 -6.06 -11.41
N THR A 493 25.92 -5.08 -12.27
CA THR A 493 26.85 -4.65 -13.32
C THR A 493 27.93 -3.68 -12.80
N HIS A 494 27.89 -3.31 -11.52
CA HIS A 494 28.83 -2.39 -10.88
C HIS A 494 29.33 -2.94 -9.53
N ASP A 495 30.56 -2.60 -9.14
CA ASP A 495 31.24 -3.16 -7.97
C ASP A 495 30.62 -2.75 -6.62
N ASP A 496 30.00 -1.56 -6.52
CA ASP A 496 29.38 -1.04 -5.30
C ASP A 496 27.87 -0.74 -5.46
N PRO A 497 27.01 -1.01 -4.44
CA PRO A 497 25.57 -0.84 -4.56
C PRO A 497 25.15 0.60 -4.86
N ALA A 498 25.89 1.60 -4.35
CA ALA A 498 25.61 2.99 -4.67
C ALA A 498 25.99 3.33 -6.12
N THR A 499 27.04 2.68 -6.67
CA THR A 499 27.47 2.84 -8.06
C THR A 499 26.56 2.13 -9.06
N ALA A 500 25.93 1.01 -8.67
CA ALA A 500 24.98 0.29 -9.52
C ALA A 500 23.71 1.10 -9.88
N VAL A 501 23.48 2.16 -9.12
CA VAL A 501 22.25 2.96 -9.10
C VAL A 501 22.47 4.33 -9.74
N GLY A 502 23.63 4.61 -10.34
CA GLY A 502 23.82 5.86 -11.07
C GLY A 502 25.29 6.19 -11.32
N LEU A 503 25.67 6.09 -12.60
CA LEU A 503 26.88 6.58 -13.29
C LEU A 503 27.95 7.27 -12.43
#